data_AF-A0A9X1ZVR3-F1
#
_entry.id   AF-A0A9X1ZVR3-F1
#
_cell.length_a   1.000
_cell.length_b   1.000
_cell.length_c   1.000
_cell.angle_alpha   90.00
_cell.angle_beta   90.00
_cell.angle_gamma   90.00
#
_symmetry.space_group_name_H-M   'P 1'
#
loop_
_entity.id
_entity.type
_entity.pdbx_description
1 polymer ?
#
loop_
_entity_poly.entity_id
_entity_poly.type
_entity_poly.pdbx_seq_one_letter_code
_entity_poly.pdbx_strand_id
1 'polypeptide(L)'
;MKKVMSFFIFILLLAGCSSELTFAEIEIATTNNDVRTFFESVEDTNGAHLYFDRDRVIYVMLNGKNVIQGENAIHFTDFSVDSDGKILNIHYIEEETENHSDATLKHQVVYKIKKYKQYETIRSFKNGNEVSFHAVSGN
;
A
#
# COMPACT_ATOMS: atom_id res chain seq x y z
N MET A 1 -45.41 31.03 35.31
CA MET A 1 -45.21 29.79 34.53
C MET A 1 -45.39 30.19 33.07
N LYS A 2 -44.42 30.18 32.16
CA LYS A 2 -43.50 29.11 31.78
C LYS A 2 -42.14 29.71 31.41
N LYS A 3 -41.08 29.13 31.95
CA LYS A 3 -39.70 29.30 31.49
C LYS A 3 -39.62 28.62 30.12
N VAL A 4 -39.35 29.38 29.05
CA VAL A 4 -38.77 28.80 27.84
C VAL A 4 -37.50 29.58 27.58
N MET A 5 -36.50 29.22 28.37
CA MET A 5 -35.13 29.66 28.25
C MET A 5 -34.51 28.87 27.10
N SER A 6 -34.10 29.60 26.06
CA SER A 6 -32.97 29.32 25.18
C SER A 6 -32.44 27.87 25.25
N PHE A 7 -32.80 27.03 24.26
CA PHE A 7 -31.97 25.88 23.94
C PHE A 7 -31.18 26.20 22.67
N PHE A 8 -29.93 26.54 22.95
CA PHE A 8 -28.86 26.87 22.04
C PHE A 8 -28.80 25.93 20.82
N ILE A 9 -28.73 26.56 19.65
CA ILE A 9 -27.76 26.27 18.60
C ILE A 9 -26.53 25.56 19.19
N PHE A 10 -26.45 24.23 19.02
CA PHE A 10 -25.21 23.47 19.16
C PHE A 10 -25.32 22.12 18.44
N ILE A 11 -25.96 22.10 17.27
CA ILE A 11 -25.63 21.08 16.27
C ILE A 11 -24.33 21.58 15.63
N LEU A 12 -23.24 21.39 16.39
CA LEU A 12 -21.90 21.38 15.89
C LEU A 12 -21.90 20.50 14.66
N LEU A 13 -21.70 21.13 13.51
CA LEU A 13 -21.13 20.54 12.32
C LEU A 13 -19.77 19.95 12.70
N LEU A 14 -19.76 18.80 13.38
CA LEU A 14 -18.63 17.89 13.42
C LEU A 14 -18.54 17.22 12.04
N ALA A 15 -18.36 18.03 11.00
CA ALA A 15 -17.70 17.57 9.79
C ALA A 15 -16.23 17.37 10.21
N GLY A 16 -15.98 16.21 10.84
CA GLY A 16 -14.63 15.74 11.06
C GLY A 16 -13.99 15.59 9.70
N CYS A 17 -13.16 16.56 9.32
CA CYS A 17 -12.25 16.40 8.20
C CYS A 17 -11.26 15.33 8.62
N SER A 18 -11.60 14.06 8.36
CA SER A 18 -10.68 12.97 8.58
C SER A 18 -9.60 13.06 7.51
N SER A 19 -8.36 13.22 7.94
CA SER A 19 -7.22 12.92 7.08
C SER A 19 -7.29 11.45 6.72
N GLU A 20 -7.39 11.12 5.43
CA GLU A 20 -7.60 9.76 4.96
C GLU A 20 -6.29 9.04 4.62
N LEU A 21 -6.27 7.73 4.91
CA LEU A 21 -5.27 6.82 4.35
C LEU A 21 -5.52 6.73 2.86
N THR A 22 -4.52 7.08 2.05
CA THR A 22 -4.65 7.06 0.59
C THR A 22 -3.48 6.31 -0.02
N PHE A 23 -3.71 5.74 -1.20
CA PHE A 23 -2.67 5.12 -2.00
C PHE A 23 -2.82 5.49 -3.47
N ALA A 24 -1.72 5.41 -4.21
CA ALA A 24 -1.71 5.56 -5.66
C ALA A 24 -0.63 4.67 -6.26
N GLU A 25 -0.93 4.03 -7.39
CA GLU A 25 0.08 3.42 -8.25
C GLU A 25 0.94 4.54 -8.85
N ILE A 26 2.25 4.35 -8.87
CA ILE A 26 3.22 5.33 -9.36
C ILE A 26 4.32 4.66 -10.17
N GLU A 27 4.97 5.44 -11.02
CA GLU A 27 6.21 5.00 -11.67
C GLU A 27 7.39 5.14 -10.70
N ILE A 28 8.23 4.11 -10.60
CA ILE A 28 9.44 4.13 -9.76
C ILE A 28 10.35 5.32 -10.06
N ALA A 29 10.41 5.74 -11.33
CA ALA A 29 11.21 6.88 -11.79
C ALA A 29 10.80 8.22 -11.16
N THR A 30 9.57 8.33 -10.63
CA THR A 30 9.05 9.52 -9.96
C THR A 30 9.40 9.58 -8.46
N THR A 31 10.00 8.51 -7.93
CA THR A 31 10.41 8.44 -6.51
C THR A 31 11.75 9.12 -6.26
N ASN A 32 12.04 9.40 -4.99
CA ASN A 32 13.36 9.91 -4.58
C ASN A 32 14.46 8.84 -4.81
N ASN A 33 15.72 9.26 -4.73
CA ASN A 33 16.85 8.37 -5.05
C ASN A 33 16.96 7.17 -4.10
N ASP A 34 16.64 7.34 -2.81
CA ASP A 34 16.77 6.28 -1.81
C ASP A 34 15.73 5.17 -2.05
N VAL A 35 14.48 5.55 -2.33
CA VAL A 35 13.39 4.62 -2.68
C VAL A 35 13.73 3.85 -3.94
N ARG A 36 14.19 4.55 -4.98
CA ARG A 36 14.59 3.95 -6.25
C ARG A 36 15.73 2.96 -6.07
N THR A 37 16.80 3.37 -5.40
CA THR A 37 17.98 2.54 -5.15
C THR A 37 17.61 1.26 -4.39
N PHE A 38 16.73 1.38 -3.39
CA PHE A 38 16.23 0.21 -2.67
C PHE A 38 15.47 -0.75 -3.58
N PHE A 39 14.50 -0.26 -4.36
CA PHE A 39 13.71 -1.13 -5.24
C PHE A 39 14.53 -1.73 -6.38
N GLU A 40 15.52 -1.03 -6.93
CA GLU A 40 16.51 -1.59 -7.87
C GLU A 40 17.32 -2.70 -7.20
N SER A 41 17.72 -2.55 -5.93
CA SER A 41 18.50 -3.59 -5.22
C SER A 41 17.74 -4.88 -4.92
N VAL A 42 16.40 -4.89 -5.00
CA VAL A 42 15.55 -6.06 -4.76
C VAL A 42 14.78 -6.48 -6.03
N GLU A 43 15.15 -5.91 -7.18
CA GLU A 43 14.47 -6.09 -8.46
C GLU A 43 14.49 -7.54 -8.97
N ASP A 44 15.54 -8.28 -8.65
CA ASP A 44 15.73 -9.69 -9.01
C ASP A 44 15.02 -10.66 -8.04
N THR A 45 14.31 -10.14 -7.02
CA THR A 45 13.61 -10.94 -6.02
C THR A 45 12.10 -10.72 -6.12
N ASN A 46 11.34 -11.78 -6.42
CA ASN A 46 9.89 -11.73 -6.37
C ASN A 46 9.38 -11.55 -4.93
N GLY A 47 8.18 -10.97 -4.79
CA GLY A 47 7.52 -10.73 -3.52
C GLY A 47 7.15 -9.26 -3.30
N ALA A 48 6.64 -8.99 -2.10
CA ALA A 48 6.29 -7.64 -1.65
C ALA A 48 7.46 -7.01 -0.88
N HIS A 49 7.88 -5.82 -1.28
CA HIS A 49 8.98 -5.07 -0.69
C HIS A 49 8.48 -3.72 -0.16
N LEU A 50 8.90 -3.35 1.04
CA LEU A 50 8.41 -2.19 1.76
C LEU A 50 9.52 -1.17 1.99
N TYR A 51 9.27 0.09 1.66
CA TYR A 51 10.17 1.19 1.97
C TYR A 51 9.47 2.27 2.79
N PHE A 52 10.07 2.65 3.92
CA PHE A 52 9.62 3.80 4.72
C PHE A 52 10.31 5.08 4.27
N ASP A 53 9.55 6.04 3.75
CA ASP A 53 10.05 7.36 3.37
C ASP A 53 9.53 8.38 4.38
N ARG A 54 10.35 8.63 5.41
CA ARG A 54 10.02 9.50 6.52
C ARG A 54 8.75 9.04 7.27
N ASP A 55 8.25 9.93 8.11
CA ASP A 55 7.13 9.67 9.02
C ASP A 55 5.78 9.39 8.35
N ARG A 56 5.54 9.80 7.10
CA ARG A 56 4.17 9.84 6.54
C ARG A 56 3.99 9.15 5.21
N VAL A 57 5.05 8.68 4.57
CA VAL A 57 4.97 8.00 3.29
C VAL A 57 5.60 6.63 3.42
N ILE A 58 4.95 5.63 2.84
CA ILE A 58 5.56 4.34 2.59
C ILE A 58 5.37 4.00 1.12
N TYR A 59 6.31 3.23 0.57
CA TYR A 59 6.22 2.68 -0.76
C TYR A 59 6.19 1.17 -0.67
N VAL A 60 5.35 0.55 -1.50
CA VAL A 60 5.27 -0.91 -1.63
C VAL A 60 5.55 -1.26 -3.08
N MET A 61 6.57 -2.07 -3.32
CA MET A 61 6.76 -2.71 -4.62
C MET A 61 6.24 -4.14 -4.54
N LEU A 62 5.34 -4.50 -5.45
CA LEU A 62 4.99 -5.90 -5.70
C LEU A 62 5.75 -6.33 -6.94
N ASN A 63 6.55 -7.39 -6.81
CA ASN A 63 7.42 -7.87 -7.86
C ASN A 63 7.12 -9.34 -8.17
N GLY A 64 6.64 -9.62 -9.38
CA GLY A 64 6.39 -10.96 -9.91
C GLY A 64 7.03 -11.16 -11.30
N LYS A 65 7.90 -10.24 -11.72
CA LYS A 65 8.46 -10.22 -13.08
C LYS A 65 9.53 -11.28 -13.32
N ASN A 66 10.14 -11.82 -12.26
CA ASN A 66 11.17 -12.83 -12.40
C ASN A 66 10.50 -14.20 -12.57
N VAL A 67 10.26 -14.59 -13.81
CA VAL A 67 9.63 -15.87 -14.13
C VAL A 67 10.60 -17.01 -13.83
N ILE A 68 10.17 -17.95 -12.98
CA ILE A 68 10.92 -19.18 -12.71
C ILE A 68 10.62 -20.18 -13.84
N GLN A 69 11.66 -20.76 -14.42
CA GLN A 69 11.50 -21.68 -15.54
C GLN A 69 10.65 -22.89 -15.13
N GLY A 70 9.56 -23.12 -15.87
CA GLY A 70 8.61 -24.20 -15.58
C GLY A 70 7.46 -23.80 -14.65
N GLU A 71 7.41 -22.55 -14.20
CA GLU A 71 6.29 -21.98 -13.42
C GLU A 71 5.51 -20.96 -14.25
N ASN A 72 4.26 -20.71 -13.84
CA ASN A 72 3.42 -19.67 -14.42
C ASN A 72 3.99 -18.28 -14.09
N ALA A 73 3.78 -17.32 -14.98
CA ALA A 73 4.07 -15.92 -14.67
C ALA A 73 3.05 -15.37 -13.68
N ILE A 74 3.51 -14.47 -12.81
CA ILE A 74 2.69 -13.85 -11.77
C ILE A 74 2.36 -12.41 -12.17
N HIS A 75 1.12 -11.98 -11.97
CA HIS A 75 0.70 -10.60 -12.14
C HIS A 75 -0.25 -10.16 -11.02
N PHE A 76 -0.37 -8.85 -10.84
CA PHE A 76 -1.18 -8.25 -9.76
C PHE A 76 -2.43 -7.60 -10.33
N THR A 77 -3.60 -7.95 -9.77
CA THR A 77 -4.91 -7.51 -10.28
C THR A 77 -5.62 -6.52 -9.35
N ASP A 78 -5.27 -6.50 -8.06
CA ASP A 78 -5.86 -5.58 -7.10
C ASP A 78 -4.88 -5.19 -5.99
N PHE A 79 -5.09 -4.00 -5.43
CA PHE A 79 -4.34 -3.45 -4.31
C PHE A 79 -5.22 -2.52 -3.48
N SER A 80 -5.23 -2.72 -2.17
CA SER A 80 -5.94 -1.84 -1.24
C SER A 80 -5.20 -1.69 0.08
N VAL A 81 -5.56 -0.66 0.83
CA VAL A 81 -5.06 -0.46 2.18
C VAL A 81 -6.21 -0.06 3.10
N ASP A 82 -6.14 -0.54 4.33
CA ASP A 82 -7.04 -0.12 5.40
C ASP A 82 -6.28 -0.03 6.72
N SER A 83 -6.97 0.43 7.76
CA SER A 83 -6.39 0.49 9.08
C SER A 83 -7.32 -0.02 10.16
N ASP A 84 -6.75 -0.78 11.09
CA ASP A 84 -7.39 -1.18 12.33
C ASP A 84 -6.57 -0.66 13.52
N GLY A 85 -7.08 0.37 14.22
CA GLY A 85 -6.39 0.98 15.35
C GLY A 85 -5.00 1.54 14.97
N LYS A 86 -3.93 0.86 15.40
CA LYS A 86 -2.53 1.23 15.10
C LYS A 86 -1.88 0.31 14.06
N ILE A 87 -2.67 -0.52 13.40
CA ILE A 87 -2.24 -1.46 12.36
C ILE A 87 -2.63 -0.88 10.99
N LEU A 88 -1.68 -0.87 10.07
CA LEU A 88 -1.92 -0.64 8.65
C LEU A 88 -1.91 -1.99 7.93
N ASN A 89 -3.01 -2.32 7.27
CA ASN A 89 -3.12 -3.53 6.47
C ASN A 89 -2.95 -3.18 5.00
N ILE A 90 -2.07 -3.91 4.32
CA ILE A 90 -1.85 -3.82 2.88
C ILE A 90 -2.37 -5.11 2.25
N HIS A 91 -3.29 -5.00 1.32
CA HIS A 91 -3.90 -6.12 0.62
C HIS A 91 -3.55 -6.08 -0.84
N TYR A 92 -3.27 -7.24 -1.43
CA TYR A 92 -3.08 -7.37 -2.86
C TYR A 92 -3.53 -8.73 -3.37
N ILE A 93 -3.95 -8.76 -4.64
CA ILE A 93 -4.31 -9.98 -5.35
C ILE A 93 -3.22 -10.33 -6.34
N GLU A 94 -2.78 -11.57 -6.27
CA GLU A 94 -1.77 -12.20 -7.11
C GLU A 94 -2.44 -13.32 -7.92
N GLU A 95 -2.31 -13.25 -9.24
CA GLU A 95 -2.85 -14.23 -10.18
C GLU A 95 -1.74 -14.79 -11.08
N GLU A 96 -1.94 -16.03 -11.51
CA GLU A 96 -1.02 -16.74 -12.40
C GLU A 96 -1.50 -16.71 -13.85
N THR A 97 -0.55 -16.74 -14.78
CA THR A 97 -0.81 -16.83 -16.22
C THR A 97 0.26 -17.65 -16.92
N GLU A 98 -0.14 -18.41 -17.93
CA GLU A 98 0.80 -19.06 -18.86
C GLU A 98 1.30 -18.09 -19.95
N ASN A 99 0.65 -16.93 -20.12
CA ASN A 99 1.02 -15.95 -21.13
C ASN A 99 2.13 -15.02 -20.62
N HIS A 100 3.38 -15.48 -20.70
CA HIS A 100 4.56 -14.72 -20.29
C HIS A 100 4.84 -13.46 -21.12
N SER A 101 4.17 -13.28 -22.27
CA SER A 101 4.43 -12.19 -23.21
C SER A 101 3.36 -11.10 -23.19
N ASP A 102 2.37 -11.18 -22.28
CA ASP A 102 1.30 -10.21 -22.19
C ASP A 102 1.77 -8.91 -21.51
N ALA A 103 2.08 -7.91 -22.32
CA ALA A 103 2.50 -6.60 -21.83
C ALA A 103 1.40 -5.81 -21.10
N THR A 104 0.13 -6.27 -21.13
CA THR A 104 -0.96 -5.65 -20.37
C THR A 104 -0.99 -6.09 -18.91
N LEU A 105 -0.30 -7.19 -18.58
CA LEU A 105 -0.26 -7.73 -17.23
C LEU A 105 0.78 -7.01 -16.37
N LYS A 106 0.37 -6.70 -15.15
CA LYS A 106 1.17 -5.98 -14.18
C LYS A 106 2.07 -6.94 -13.42
N HIS A 107 3.22 -7.27 -14.00
CA HIS A 107 4.23 -8.14 -13.37
C HIS A 107 5.08 -7.42 -12.32
N GLN A 108 5.11 -6.08 -12.33
CA GLN A 108 5.74 -5.27 -11.31
C GLN A 108 4.95 -3.96 -11.15
N VAL A 109 4.63 -3.59 -9.91
CA VAL A 109 3.90 -2.35 -9.59
C VAL A 109 4.48 -1.71 -8.34
N VAL A 110 4.42 -0.38 -8.28
CA VAL A 110 4.83 0.40 -7.11
C VAL A 110 3.66 1.26 -6.64
N TYR A 111 3.33 1.14 -5.36
CA TYR A 111 2.30 1.95 -4.71
C TYR A 111 2.93 2.91 -3.71
N LYS A 112 2.48 4.16 -3.75
CA LYS A 112 2.76 5.17 -2.73
C LYS A 112 1.57 5.26 -1.79
N ILE A 113 1.78 5.00 -0.51
CA ILE A 113 0.76 5.12 0.52
C ILE A 113 1.08 6.35 1.38
N LYS A 114 0.10 7.26 1.51
CA LYS A 114 0.17 8.40 2.41
C LYS A 114 -0.55 8.06 3.71
N LYS A 115 0.22 7.99 4.79
CA LYS A 115 -0.29 7.78 6.14
C LYS A 115 -0.89 9.07 6.68
N TYR A 116 -2.02 8.95 7.37
CA TYR A 116 -2.65 10.08 8.08
C TYR A 116 -2.32 10.13 9.58
N LYS A 117 -1.76 9.04 10.11
CA LYS A 117 -1.29 8.86 11.48
C LYS A 117 -0.07 7.94 11.51
N GLN A 118 0.58 7.81 12.65
CA GLN A 118 1.59 6.77 12.86
C GLN A 118 0.94 5.41 13.11
N TYR A 119 1.54 4.38 12.54
CA TYR A 119 1.15 2.98 12.73
C TYR A 119 2.28 2.26 13.45
N GLU A 120 1.94 1.41 14.40
CA GLU A 120 2.90 0.58 15.13
C GLU A 120 3.20 -0.72 14.38
N THR A 121 2.27 -1.17 13.53
CA THR A 121 2.40 -2.42 12.79
C THR A 121 1.93 -2.23 11.37
N ILE A 122 2.66 -2.82 10.43
CA ILE A 122 2.25 -2.94 9.03
C ILE A 122 2.19 -4.42 8.69
N ARG A 123 1.06 -4.86 8.16
CA ARG A 123 0.81 -6.25 7.75
C ARG A 123 0.53 -6.30 6.25
N SER A 124 0.99 -7.35 5.58
CA SER A 124 0.65 -7.60 4.18
C SER A 124 -0.19 -8.87 4.05
N PHE A 125 -1.19 -8.80 3.17
CA PHE A 125 -2.11 -9.88 2.88
C PHE A 125 -2.10 -10.16 1.38
N LYS A 126 -1.67 -11.35 1.01
CA LYS A 126 -1.72 -11.86 -0.35
C LYS A 126 -2.91 -12.79 -0.50
N ASN A 127 -3.84 -12.49 -1.41
CA ASN A 127 -5.02 -13.33 -1.65
C ASN A 127 -5.79 -13.65 -0.35
N GLY A 128 -5.89 -12.66 0.55
CA GLY A 128 -6.55 -12.78 1.86
C GLY A 128 -5.72 -13.43 2.98
N ASN A 129 -4.54 -13.99 2.67
CA ASN A 129 -3.67 -14.62 3.67
C ASN A 129 -2.54 -13.68 4.08
N GLU A 130 -2.27 -13.56 5.38
CA GLU A 130 -1.14 -12.78 5.86
C GLU A 130 0.19 -13.39 5.40
N VAL A 131 1.09 -12.54 4.90
CA VAL A 131 2.42 -12.92 4.42
C VAL A 131 3.45 -11.92 4.96
N SER A 132 4.72 -12.32 4.94
CA SER A 132 5.82 -11.41 5.30
C SER A 132 6.23 -10.56 4.10
N PHE A 133 6.71 -9.34 4.36
CA PHE A 133 7.50 -8.60 3.38
C PHE A 133 8.82 -9.33 3.13
N HIS A 134 9.24 -9.39 1.87
CA HIS A 134 10.49 -10.04 1.47
C HIS A 134 11.70 -9.17 1.81
N ALA A 135 11.57 -7.85 1.60
CA ALA A 135 12.56 -6.87 2.04
C ALA A 135 11.87 -5.65 2.65
N VAL A 136 12.53 -5.07 3.65
CA VAL A 136 12.10 -3.84 4.32
C VAL A 136 13.30 -2.92 4.48
N SER A 137 13.15 -1.65 4.10
CA SER A 137 14.15 -0.60 4.26
C SER A 137 13.49 0.75 4.55
N GLY A 138 14.27 1.79 4.84
CA GLY A 138 13.75 3.12 5.06
C GLY A 138 14.78 4.13 5.54
N ASN A 139 14.35 5.39 5.60
CA ASN A 139 15.12 6.52 6.10
C ASN A 139 14.36 7.34 7.16
#